data_AF-A0A4Y7U592-F1
#
_entry.id   AF-A0A4Y7U592-F1
#
_cell.length_a   1.000
_cell.length_b   1.000
_cell.length_c   1.000
_cell.angle_alpha   90.00
_cell.angle_beta   90.00
_cell.angle_gamma   90.00
#
_symmetry.space_group_name_H-M   'P 1'
#
loop_
_entity.id
_entity.type
_entity.pdbx_description
1 polymer ?
#
loop_
_entity_poly.entity_id
_entity_poly.type
_entity_poly.pdbx_seq_one_letter_code
_entity_poly.pdbx_strand_id
1 'polypeptide(L)'
;AFKGVPNNGNLSGETLQKDKFYLIGNPYPSALSSNEFLKANSFINGTFYFWTHNTPLTISIKDYDADDYAVFNLTGGVATEGAPTGDDAPGNNPFIPQGHIAAGQSFFASTNDVGTVVFTNKMREGGANNSQFFKPGKPAKEEKSRIWLNITNDKGAFKQMLVGYIDGATNGIDNRYDGESFDANPYLDFYSVNNNLNYVIQGRALPFTDTDIVPLGYRSTI
;
A
#
# COMPACT_ATOMS: atom_id res chain seq x y z
N ALA A 1 9.35 14.03 -0.25
CA ALA A 1 8.51 15.24 -0.15
C ALA A 1 7.60 15.28 -1.37
N PHE A 2 6.30 15.59 -1.19
CA PHE A 2 5.42 15.84 -2.32
C PHE A 2 5.96 17.04 -3.12
N LYS A 3 6.05 16.90 -4.45
CA LYS A 3 6.34 17.98 -5.39
C LYS A 3 5.13 18.13 -6.30
N GLY A 4 4.36 19.19 -6.10
CA GLY A 4 3.20 19.53 -6.93
C GLY A 4 2.62 20.86 -6.49
N VAL A 5 1.89 21.53 -7.38
CA VAL A 5 1.15 22.75 -7.07
C VAL A 5 -0.20 22.33 -6.47
N PRO A 6 -0.50 22.69 -5.20
CA PRO A 6 -1.78 22.36 -4.61
C PRO A 6 -2.93 23.03 -5.38
N ASN A 7 -4.02 22.30 -5.59
CA ASN A 7 -5.19 22.89 -6.22
C ASN A 7 -5.77 24.01 -5.34
N ASN A 8 -6.04 25.15 -5.95
CA ASN A 8 -6.60 26.32 -5.29
C ASN A 8 -7.69 26.95 -6.19
N GLY A 9 -8.73 27.50 -5.57
CA GLY A 9 -9.89 28.05 -6.30
C GLY A 9 -10.99 27.03 -6.55
N ASN A 10 -11.99 27.43 -7.34
CA ASN A 10 -13.08 26.53 -7.72
C ASN A 10 -12.62 25.57 -8.83
N LEU A 11 -13.07 24.33 -8.77
CA LEU A 11 -12.79 23.28 -9.74
C LEU A 11 -14.10 22.64 -10.20
N SER A 12 -14.09 22.09 -11.40
CA SER A 12 -15.17 21.24 -11.90
C SER A 12 -14.60 19.87 -12.25
N GLY A 13 -15.31 18.82 -11.82
CA GLY A 13 -15.04 17.45 -12.20
C GLY A 13 -15.79 17.06 -13.46
N GLU A 14 -16.08 15.77 -13.57
CA GLU A 14 -16.83 15.21 -14.70
C GLU A 14 -18.35 15.37 -14.55
N THR A 15 -19.06 15.31 -15.68
CA THR A 15 -20.51 15.22 -15.70
C THR A 15 -20.95 13.80 -15.39
N LEU A 16 -21.65 13.64 -14.27
CA LEU A 16 -22.17 12.37 -13.79
C LEU A 16 -23.58 12.15 -14.34
N GLN A 17 -23.86 10.91 -14.72
CA GLN A 17 -25.20 10.46 -15.10
C GLN A 17 -26.03 10.11 -13.86
N LYS A 18 -27.34 10.31 -13.96
CA LYS A 18 -28.35 9.95 -12.95
C LYS A 18 -28.32 8.45 -12.59
N ASP A 19 -28.69 8.13 -11.34
CA ASP A 19 -28.90 6.78 -10.80
C ASP A 19 -27.66 5.87 -10.88
N LYS A 20 -26.46 6.45 -10.75
CA LYS A 20 -25.19 5.71 -10.74
C LYS A 20 -24.33 6.11 -9.54
N PHE A 21 -23.45 5.20 -9.14
CA PHE A 21 -22.41 5.47 -8.15
C PHE A 21 -21.11 5.92 -8.82
N TYR A 22 -20.45 6.90 -8.21
CA TYR A 22 -19.16 7.41 -8.64
C TYR A 22 -18.21 7.50 -7.47
N LEU A 23 -16.93 7.24 -7.73
CA LEU A 23 -15.85 7.52 -6.80
C LEU A 23 -15.42 8.97 -6.99
N ILE A 24 -15.59 9.79 -5.94
CA ILE A 24 -15.28 11.21 -5.97
C ILE A 24 -14.14 11.46 -4.99
N GLY A 25 -13.04 12.06 -5.48
CA GLY A 25 -11.87 12.39 -4.67
C GLY A 25 -11.87 13.86 -4.25
N ASN A 26 -11.46 14.14 -3.01
CA ASN A 26 -11.20 15.51 -2.57
C ASN A 26 -9.96 16.07 -3.30
N PRO A 27 -10.10 17.10 -4.16
CA PRO A 27 -9.00 17.64 -4.94
C PRO A 27 -8.17 18.68 -4.17
N TYR A 28 -8.63 19.14 -3.01
CA TYR A 28 -7.97 20.21 -2.26
C TYR A 28 -6.90 19.68 -1.29
N PRO A 29 -5.87 20.49 -1.01
CA PRO A 29 -4.88 20.20 0.03
C PRO A 29 -5.44 20.46 1.46
N SER A 30 -6.73 20.23 1.66
CA SER A 30 -7.45 20.51 2.90
C SER A 30 -8.69 19.62 2.99
N ALA A 31 -9.24 19.45 4.19
CA ALA A 31 -10.49 18.73 4.35
C ALA A 31 -11.63 19.44 3.60
N LEU A 32 -12.59 18.64 3.13
CA LEU A 32 -13.84 19.08 2.55
C LEU A 32 -14.99 18.88 3.54
N SER A 33 -15.82 19.91 3.67
CA SER A 33 -17.09 19.84 4.37
C SER A 33 -18.10 19.08 3.51
N SER A 34 -18.57 17.94 4.00
CA SER A 34 -19.62 17.13 3.38
C SER A 34 -20.91 17.92 3.15
N ASN A 35 -21.26 18.80 4.10
CA ASN A 35 -22.44 19.64 4.02
C ASN A 35 -22.35 20.67 2.89
N GLU A 36 -21.24 21.41 2.82
CA GLU A 36 -21.05 22.41 1.76
C GLU A 36 -20.87 21.75 0.38
N PHE A 37 -20.29 20.55 0.33
CA PHE A 37 -20.21 19.76 -0.91
C PHE A 37 -21.60 19.38 -1.44
N LEU A 38 -22.49 18.85 -0.60
CA LEU A 38 -23.87 18.52 -1.00
C LEU A 38 -24.68 19.76 -1.40
N LYS A 39 -24.51 20.87 -0.69
CA LYS A 39 -25.17 22.14 -1.05
C LYS A 39 -24.76 22.62 -2.45
N ALA A 40 -23.47 22.48 -2.79
CA ALA A 40 -22.95 22.86 -4.10
C ALA A 40 -23.30 21.84 -5.20
N ASN A 41 -23.64 20.60 -4.85
CA ASN A 41 -23.88 19.49 -5.77
C ASN A 41 -25.20 18.79 -5.46
N SER A 42 -26.32 19.51 -5.59
CA SER A 42 -27.66 19.01 -5.21
C SER A 42 -28.15 17.80 -6.03
N PHE A 43 -27.47 17.47 -7.13
CA PHE A 43 -27.72 16.28 -7.95
C PHE A 43 -27.09 14.99 -7.37
N ILE A 44 -26.30 15.11 -6.30
CA ILE A 44 -25.67 14.00 -5.58
C ILE A 44 -26.55 13.64 -4.37
N ASN A 45 -26.83 12.35 -4.19
CA ASN A 45 -27.53 11.84 -3.01
C ASN A 45 -26.69 12.05 -1.75
N GLY A 46 -27.35 12.36 -0.64
CA GLY A 46 -26.69 12.83 0.58
C GLY A 46 -25.91 11.79 1.40
N THR A 47 -25.61 10.61 0.84
CA THR A 47 -24.91 9.52 1.54
C THR A 47 -23.56 9.24 0.90
N PHE A 48 -22.52 9.26 1.74
CA PHE A 48 -21.13 9.01 1.38
C PHE A 48 -20.66 7.69 1.96
N TYR A 49 -19.99 6.90 1.14
CA TYR A 49 -19.44 5.60 1.52
C TYR A 49 -17.92 5.66 1.44
N PHE A 50 -17.26 5.45 2.57
CA PHE A 50 -15.82 5.45 2.72
C PHE A 50 -15.32 4.03 2.89
N TRP A 51 -14.43 3.60 2.01
CA TRP A 51 -13.86 2.27 2.05
C TRP A 51 -12.93 2.11 3.25
N THR A 52 -13.20 1.15 4.14
CA THR A 52 -12.39 0.93 5.35
C THR A 52 -11.39 -0.22 5.19
N HIS A 53 -11.79 -1.31 4.51
CA HIS A 53 -10.98 -2.52 4.31
C HIS A 53 -10.43 -3.10 5.62
N ASN A 54 -11.31 -3.18 6.64
CA ASN A 54 -10.95 -3.67 7.97
C ASN A 54 -10.56 -5.15 7.96
N THR A 55 -11.23 -5.95 7.13
CA THR A 55 -11.02 -7.38 6.99
C THR A 55 -9.89 -7.70 6.00
N PRO A 56 -8.85 -8.46 6.40
CA PRO A 56 -7.84 -8.93 5.46
C PRO A 56 -8.41 -9.99 4.50
N LEU A 57 -7.84 -10.08 3.30
CA LEU A 57 -8.14 -11.16 2.35
C LEU A 57 -7.85 -12.52 3.00
N THR A 58 -8.82 -13.43 3.01
CA THR A 58 -8.58 -14.79 3.49
C THR A 58 -7.93 -15.61 2.37
N ILE A 59 -6.60 -15.69 2.38
CA ILE A 59 -5.77 -16.34 1.33
C ILE A 59 -6.17 -17.81 1.09
N SER A 60 -6.61 -18.52 2.13
CA SER A 60 -6.97 -19.95 2.06
C SER A 60 -8.24 -20.23 1.25
N ILE A 61 -9.18 -19.28 1.21
CA ILE A 61 -10.45 -19.42 0.48
C ILE A 61 -10.53 -18.53 -0.77
N LYS A 62 -9.54 -17.64 -0.99
CA LYS A 62 -9.53 -16.63 -2.06
C LYS A 62 -10.83 -15.79 -2.07
N ASP A 63 -11.39 -15.59 -0.90
CA ASP A 63 -12.63 -14.86 -0.71
C ASP A 63 -12.33 -13.57 0.06
N TYR A 64 -13.04 -12.51 -0.29
CA TYR A 64 -13.00 -11.27 0.45
C TYR A 64 -13.98 -11.42 1.61
N ASP A 65 -13.46 -11.36 2.84
CA ASP A 65 -14.33 -11.27 4.01
C ASP A 65 -14.96 -9.87 3.99
N ALA A 66 -16.29 -9.81 4.08
CA ALA A 66 -17.18 -8.65 3.88
C ALA A 66 -16.52 -7.30 3.46
N ASP A 67 -16.78 -6.87 2.23
CA ASP A 67 -16.42 -5.54 1.72
C ASP A 67 -17.17 -4.44 2.49
N ASP A 68 -16.50 -3.76 3.42
CA ASP A 68 -17.13 -2.86 4.38
C ASP A 68 -16.90 -1.36 4.09
N TYR A 69 -17.97 -0.57 4.27
CA TYR A 69 -17.97 0.89 4.11
C TYR A 69 -18.40 1.59 5.39
N ALA A 70 -17.60 2.55 5.85
CA ALA A 70 -18.05 3.53 6.81
C ALA A 70 -18.95 4.54 6.07
N VAL A 71 -20.14 4.80 6.60
CA VAL A 71 -21.16 5.57 5.88
C VAL A 71 -21.47 6.84 6.63
N PHE A 72 -21.65 7.94 5.90
CA PHE A 72 -22.08 9.21 6.47
C PHE A 72 -23.14 9.86 5.62
N ASN A 73 -24.14 10.44 6.28
CA ASN A 73 -25.04 11.41 5.68
C ASN A 73 -25.28 12.56 6.68
N LEU A 74 -26.14 13.51 6.33
CA LEU A 74 -26.41 14.67 7.20
C LEU A 74 -27.08 14.31 8.53
N THR A 75 -27.60 13.09 8.70
CA THR A 75 -28.11 12.58 9.98
C THR A 75 -26.97 12.12 10.90
N GLY A 76 -25.89 11.59 10.33
CA GLY A 76 -24.74 11.13 11.10
C GLY A 76 -23.92 10.08 10.34
N GLY A 77 -22.92 9.54 11.04
CA GLY A 77 -22.06 8.49 10.53
C GLY A 77 -22.33 7.14 11.21
N VAL A 78 -22.07 6.06 10.48
CA VAL A 78 -21.92 4.70 11.01
C VAL A 78 -20.53 4.19 10.63
N ALA A 79 -19.86 3.57 11.59
CA ALA A 79 -18.58 2.90 11.38
C ALA A 79 -18.80 1.46 10.90
N THR A 80 -17.72 0.83 10.45
CA THR A 80 -17.65 -0.61 10.23
C THR A 80 -17.05 -1.28 11.47
N GLU A 81 -17.37 -2.55 11.72
CA GLU A 81 -16.75 -3.29 12.81
C GLU A 81 -15.26 -3.46 12.53
N GLY A 82 -14.41 -3.38 13.56
CA GLY A 82 -13.00 -3.75 13.41
C GLY A 82 -12.90 -5.27 13.18
N ALA A 83 -11.94 -5.73 12.40
CA ALA A 83 -11.71 -7.16 12.24
C ALA A 83 -11.52 -7.84 13.61
N PRO A 84 -12.03 -9.08 13.80
CA PRO A 84 -12.08 -9.79 15.09
C PRO A 84 -10.72 -10.10 15.73
N THR A 85 -9.62 -9.70 15.09
CA THR A 85 -8.26 -9.70 15.64
C THR A 85 -7.98 -8.55 16.63
N GLY A 86 -8.98 -7.73 16.95
CA GLY A 86 -8.90 -6.62 17.92
C GLY A 86 -8.47 -5.29 17.30
N ASP A 87 -8.65 -4.19 18.05
CA ASP A 87 -8.32 -2.82 17.63
C ASP A 87 -6.84 -2.63 17.22
N ASP A 88 -5.98 -3.60 17.53
CA ASP A 88 -4.54 -3.60 17.25
C ASP A 88 -4.13 -4.31 15.96
N ALA A 89 -5.08 -4.87 15.20
CA ALA A 89 -4.76 -5.43 13.90
C ALA A 89 -4.32 -4.30 12.95
N PRO A 90 -3.11 -4.37 12.36
CA PRO A 90 -2.59 -3.31 11.50
C PRO A 90 -3.47 -3.16 10.26
N GLY A 91 -4.43 -2.25 10.35
CA GLY A 91 -5.34 -1.88 9.27
C GLY A 91 -6.80 -1.72 9.60
N ASN A 92 -7.19 -1.95 10.85
CA ASN A 92 -8.53 -1.62 11.33
C ASN A 92 -8.80 -0.11 11.29
N ASN A 93 -9.98 0.25 10.79
CA ASN A 93 -10.55 1.57 10.80
C ASN A 93 -11.97 1.51 11.39
N PRO A 94 -12.11 1.53 12.72
CA PRO A 94 -13.40 1.50 13.40
C PRO A 94 -14.02 2.90 13.54
N PHE A 95 -13.46 3.91 12.85
CA PHE A 95 -13.86 5.30 13.09
C PHE A 95 -15.17 5.64 12.38
N ILE A 96 -16.03 6.38 13.09
CA ILE A 96 -17.27 6.91 12.52
C ILE A 96 -16.94 8.16 11.69
N PRO A 97 -17.33 8.28 10.41
CA PRO A 97 -17.08 9.49 9.65
C PRO A 97 -17.85 10.67 10.24
N GLN A 98 -17.20 11.84 10.32
CA GLN A 98 -17.75 13.02 11.01
C GLN A 98 -18.22 14.12 10.05
N GLY A 99 -18.29 13.83 8.75
CA GLY A 99 -18.67 14.80 7.72
C GLY A 99 -17.50 15.63 7.19
N HIS A 100 -16.27 15.26 7.53
CA HIS A 100 -15.04 15.87 7.02
C HIS A 100 -14.33 14.88 6.10
N ILE A 101 -14.12 15.24 4.85
CA ILE A 101 -13.43 14.39 3.86
C ILE A 101 -12.00 14.89 3.75
N ALA A 102 -11.04 14.19 4.33
CA ALA A 102 -9.64 14.61 4.34
C ALA A 102 -9.04 14.79 2.93
N ALA A 103 -7.94 15.55 2.86
CA ALA A 103 -7.20 15.82 1.63
C ALA A 103 -6.80 14.51 0.94
N GLY A 104 -7.18 14.35 -0.33
CA GLY A 104 -6.92 13.14 -1.12
C GLY A 104 -7.77 11.92 -0.75
N GLN A 105 -8.66 12.01 0.24
CA GLN A 105 -9.63 10.95 0.51
C GLN A 105 -10.68 10.95 -0.59
N SER A 106 -11.04 9.75 -1.06
CA SER A 106 -12.19 9.55 -1.93
C SER A 106 -13.34 8.86 -1.20
N PHE A 107 -14.54 9.05 -1.73
CA PHE A 107 -15.78 8.44 -1.25
C PHE A 107 -16.65 8.06 -2.43
N PHE A 108 -17.49 7.03 -2.26
CA PHE A 108 -18.56 6.78 -3.22
C PHE A 108 -19.79 7.59 -2.86
N ALA A 109 -20.48 8.08 -3.89
CA ALA A 109 -21.80 8.69 -3.78
C ALA A 109 -22.63 8.33 -5.01
N SER A 110 -23.95 8.23 -4.85
CA SER A 110 -24.87 8.07 -5.97
C SER A 110 -25.48 9.40 -6.38
N THR A 111 -25.99 9.48 -7.60
CA THR A 111 -26.64 10.67 -8.17
C THR A 111 -28.15 10.47 -8.29
N ASN A 112 -28.93 11.53 -8.09
CA ASN A 112 -30.39 11.55 -8.34
C ASN A 112 -30.76 12.32 -9.62
N ASP A 113 -29.79 13.02 -10.22
CA ASP A 113 -29.91 13.70 -11.50
C ASP A 113 -28.57 13.77 -12.24
N VAL A 114 -28.58 14.20 -13.49
CA VAL A 114 -27.37 14.50 -14.26
C VAL A 114 -26.78 15.81 -13.77
N GLY A 115 -25.46 15.85 -13.53
CA GLY A 115 -24.80 17.08 -13.08
C GLY A 115 -23.29 17.00 -13.13
N THR A 116 -22.64 18.16 -13.21
CA THR A 116 -21.17 18.26 -13.16
C THR A 116 -20.74 18.53 -11.74
N VAL A 117 -19.82 17.71 -11.20
CA VAL A 117 -19.33 17.92 -9.84
C VAL A 117 -18.58 19.24 -9.76
N VAL A 118 -18.90 20.07 -8.78
CA VAL A 118 -18.23 21.34 -8.53
C VAL A 118 -17.61 21.32 -7.14
N PHE A 119 -16.35 21.75 -7.09
CA PHE A 119 -15.62 22.03 -5.87
C PHE A 119 -15.44 23.54 -5.74
N THR A 120 -15.73 24.09 -4.56
CA THR A 120 -15.63 25.53 -4.30
C THR A 120 -14.77 25.80 -3.09
N ASN A 121 -14.26 27.02 -2.94
CA ASN A 121 -13.52 27.36 -1.72
C ASN A 121 -14.39 27.32 -0.44
N LYS A 122 -15.72 27.43 -0.53
CA LYS A 122 -16.62 27.44 0.63
C LYS A 122 -16.68 26.10 1.37
N MET A 123 -16.42 25.00 0.65
CA MET A 123 -16.40 23.66 1.24
C MET A 123 -15.04 23.29 1.83
N ARG A 124 -14.02 24.16 1.74
CA ARG A 124 -12.70 23.88 2.31
C ARG A 124 -12.69 24.17 3.81
N GLU A 125 -12.14 23.24 4.57
CA GLU A 125 -11.98 23.37 6.01
C GLU A 125 -10.50 23.44 6.40
N GLY A 126 -10.22 23.89 7.63
CA GLY A 126 -8.86 24.00 8.16
C GLY A 126 -8.21 22.63 8.45
N GLY A 127 -6.91 22.66 8.75
CA GLY A 127 -6.13 21.45 9.02
C GLY A 127 -6.62 20.60 10.21
N ALA A 128 -7.36 21.18 11.16
CA ALA A 128 -7.92 20.47 12.31
C ALA A 128 -8.88 19.33 11.92
N ASN A 129 -9.56 19.46 10.77
CA ASN A 129 -10.53 18.47 10.28
C ASN A 129 -9.94 17.52 9.23
N ASN A 130 -8.61 17.53 9.06
CA ASN A 130 -7.92 16.83 7.96
C ASN A 130 -7.24 15.52 8.40
N SER A 131 -7.56 15.02 9.58
CA SER A 131 -6.93 13.84 10.19
C SER A 131 -7.68 12.52 9.92
N GLN A 132 -8.98 12.58 9.60
CA GLN A 132 -9.80 11.40 9.38
C GLN A 132 -9.63 10.88 7.94
N PHE A 133 -8.86 9.80 7.80
CA PHE A 133 -8.59 9.15 6.52
C PHE A 133 -8.97 7.67 6.60
N PHE A 134 -9.84 7.23 5.68
CA PHE A 134 -10.30 5.87 5.54
C PHE A 134 -9.45 5.13 4.53
N LYS A 135 -8.49 4.37 5.05
CA LYS A 135 -7.62 3.47 4.28
C LYS A 135 -7.25 2.25 5.12
N PRO A 136 -6.91 1.12 4.48
CA PRO A 136 -6.21 0.05 5.16
C PRO A 136 -4.91 0.59 5.75
N GLY A 137 -4.63 0.16 6.98
CA GLY A 137 -3.33 0.34 7.61
C GLY A 137 -2.25 -0.29 6.75
N LYS A 138 -1.00 0.15 6.97
CA LYS A 138 0.12 -0.48 6.28
C LYS A 138 0.18 -1.92 6.78
N PRO A 139 0.14 -2.94 5.89
CA PRO A 139 0.51 -4.28 6.32
C PRO A 139 1.89 -4.20 6.99
N ALA A 140 2.11 -5.04 8.01
CA ALA A 140 3.43 -5.15 8.62
C ALA A 140 4.47 -5.25 7.49
N LYS A 141 5.54 -4.44 7.56
CA LYS A 141 6.60 -4.51 6.55
C LYS A 141 7.05 -5.97 6.49
N GLU A 142 7.02 -6.57 5.29
CA GLU A 142 7.70 -7.84 5.08
C GLU A 142 9.15 -7.66 5.52
N GLU A 143 9.55 -8.39 6.56
CA GLU A 143 10.93 -8.37 7.06
C GLU A 143 11.84 -8.97 6.00
N LYS A 144 12.64 -8.09 5.36
CA LYS A 144 13.62 -8.45 4.34
C LYS A 144 14.97 -7.89 4.73
N SER A 145 15.78 -8.74 5.36
CA SER A 145 17.16 -8.42 5.69
C SER A 145 18.08 -8.94 4.58
N ARG A 146 18.91 -8.08 4.01
CA ARG A 146 19.68 -8.40 2.80
C ARG A 146 21.11 -7.92 2.93
N ILE A 147 22.04 -8.77 2.53
CA ILE A 147 23.47 -8.48 2.50
C ILE A 147 23.96 -8.71 1.07
N TRP A 148 24.49 -7.66 0.46
CA TRP A 148 25.20 -7.75 -0.81
C TRP A 148 26.69 -7.80 -0.54
N LEU A 149 27.37 -8.76 -1.14
CA LEU A 149 28.82 -8.91 -1.05
C LEU A 149 29.40 -8.76 -2.44
N ASN A 150 30.46 -7.96 -2.55
CA ASN A 150 31.16 -7.70 -3.81
C ASN A 150 32.57 -8.27 -3.74
N ILE A 151 33.03 -8.86 -4.84
CA ILE A 151 34.45 -9.08 -5.12
C ILE A 151 34.87 -8.19 -6.28
N THR A 152 35.95 -7.46 -6.08
CA THR A 152 36.50 -6.52 -7.07
C THR A 152 38.02 -6.60 -7.15
N ASN A 153 38.62 -6.12 -8.24
CA ASN A 153 40.06 -5.87 -8.32
C ASN A 153 40.39 -4.53 -9.00
N ASP A 154 41.66 -4.12 -8.95
CA ASP A 154 42.14 -2.83 -9.51
C ASP A 154 42.11 -2.79 -11.05
N LYS A 155 41.92 -3.93 -11.71
CA LYS A 155 41.83 -4.06 -13.17
C LYS A 155 40.37 -4.02 -13.67
N GLY A 156 39.41 -3.75 -12.79
CA GLY A 156 38.00 -3.58 -13.13
C GLY A 156 37.16 -4.85 -13.10
N ALA A 157 37.67 -5.96 -12.55
CA ALA A 157 36.84 -7.13 -12.28
C ALA A 157 35.81 -6.82 -11.20
N PHE A 158 34.58 -7.28 -11.42
CA PHE A 158 33.47 -7.08 -10.50
C PHE A 158 32.52 -8.28 -10.56
N LYS A 159 32.16 -8.81 -9.39
CA LYS A 159 31.06 -9.75 -9.20
C LYS A 159 30.38 -9.46 -7.87
N GLN A 160 29.06 -9.60 -7.82
CA GLN A 160 28.24 -9.40 -6.63
C GLN A 160 27.38 -10.64 -6.39
N MET A 161 27.16 -10.97 -5.12
CA MET A 161 26.15 -11.92 -4.68
C MET A 161 25.25 -11.32 -3.60
N LEU A 162 24.08 -11.92 -3.39
CA LEU A 162 23.09 -11.53 -2.38
C LEU A 162 22.75 -12.72 -1.49
N VAL A 163 22.80 -12.51 -0.17
CA VAL A 163 22.16 -13.38 0.83
C VAL A 163 21.02 -12.60 1.48
N GLY A 164 19.81 -13.16 1.45
CA GLY A 164 18.61 -12.53 2.00
C GLY A 164 17.91 -13.42 3.02
N TYR A 165 17.55 -12.87 4.18
CA TYR A 165 16.69 -13.49 5.18
C TYR A 165 15.29 -12.89 5.05
N ILE A 166 14.35 -13.71 4.63
CA ILE A 166 13.02 -13.28 4.17
C ILE A 166 11.98 -14.29 4.66
N ASP A 167 10.84 -13.78 5.11
CA ASP A 167 9.70 -14.62 5.48
C ASP A 167 9.21 -15.47 4.29
N GLY A 168 8.96 -16.75 4.55
CA GLY A 168 8.59 -17.74 3.53
C GLY A 168 9.74 -18.41 2.75
N ALA A 169 10.99 -17.97 2.93
CA ALA A 169 12.16 -18.71 2.43
C ALA A 169 12.59 -19.81 3.42
N THR A 170 13.28 -20.84 2.93
CA THR A 170 13.86 -21.92 3.73
C THR A 170 15.39 -21.87 3.65
N ASN A 171 16.08 -22.69 4.46
CA ASN A 171 17.53 -22.89 4.31
C ASN A 171 17.87 -24.01 3.30
N GLY A 172 16.85 -24.57 2.64
CA GLY A 172 16.97 -25.58 1.58
C GLY A 172 17.18 -24.95 0.21
N ILE A 173 16.65 -25.61 -0.82
CA ILE A 173 16.58 -25.07 -2.19
C ILE A 173 15.19 -24.47 -2.37
N ASP A 174 15.15 -23.19 -2.67
CA ASP A 174 13.93 -22.43 -2.87
C ASP A 174 13.89 -21.81 -4.27
N ASN A 175 13.17 -22.45 -5.19
CA ASN A 175 13.08 -22.00 -6.58
C ASN A 175 12.54 -20.57 -6.78
N ARG A 176 11.88 -19.99 -5.77
CA ARG A 176 11.36 -18.62 -5.78
C ARG A 176 12.31 -17.60 -5.15
N TYR A 177 13.29 -18.05 -4.37
CA TYR A 177 14.15 -17.20 -3.56
C TYR A 177 15.64 -17.36 -3.89
N ASP A 178 16.03 -18.46 -4.53
CA ASP A 178 17.39 -18.78 -4.93
C ASP A 178 17.61 -18.57 -6.43
N GLY A 179 18.78 -18.05 -6.77
CA GLY A 179 19.28 -17.89 -8.13
C GLY A 179 20.64 -18.55 -8.28
N GLU A 180 20.69 -19.66 -9.01
CA GLU A 180 21.92 -20.39 -9.30
C GLU A 180 22.90 -19.51 -10.11
N SER A 181 24.20 -19.60 -9.81
CA SER A 181 25.23 -18.93 -10.60
C SER A 181 25.44 -19.69 -11.91
N PHE A 182 25.36 -18.98 -13.04
CA PHE A 182 25.69 -19.54 -14.35
C PHE A 182 27.19 -19.52 -14.67
N ASP A 183 28.03 -18.97 -13.78
CA ASP A 183 29.48 -18.79 -14.02
C ASP A 183 29.81 -18.21 -15.41
N ALA A 184 28.96 -17.31 -15.90
CA ALA A 184 29.04 -16.82 -17.28
C ALA A 184 30.14 -15.76 -17.50
N ASN A 185 30.72 -15.23 -16.42
CA ASN A 185 31.82 -14.26 -16.52
C ASN A 185 33.13 -15.05 -16.66
N PRO A 186 33.91 -14.90 -17.74
CA PRO A 186 35.09 -15.73 -17.98
C PRO A 186 36.18 -15.60 -16.90
N TYR A 187 36.24 -14.46 -16.20
CA TYR A 187 37.37 -14.14 -15.32
C TYR A 187 37.10 -14.31 -13.83
N LEU A 188 35.84 -14.14 -13.40
CA LEU A 188 35.48 -14.08 -11.99
C LEU A 188 34.07 -14.60 -11.75
N ASP A 189 33.91 -15.46 -10.76
CA ASP A 189 32.61 -15.82 -10.17
C ASP A 189 32.63 -15.74 -8.65
N PHE A 190 31.47 -15.47 -8.06
CA PHE A 190 31.28 -15.30 -6.62
C PHE A 190 29.86 -15.67 -6.23
N TYR A 191 29.73 -16.58 -5.27
CA TYR A 191 28.49 -17.25 -4.94
C TYR A 191 28.51 -17.83 -3.52
N SER A 192 27.34 -18.18 -2.98
CA SER A 192 27.22 -19.08 -1.84
C SER A 192 27.06 -20.53 -2.30
N VAL A 193 27.36 -21.47 -1.41
CA VAL A 193 27.23 -22.91 -1.67
C VAL A 193 26.16 -23.50 -0.76
N ASN A 194 25.16 -24.15 -1.36
CA ASN A 194 24.15 -24.90 -0.61
C ASN A 194 23.74 -26.16 -1.40
N ASN A 195 23.65 -27.31 -0.74
CA ASN A 195 23.27 -28.59 -1.36
C ASN A 195 24.00 -28.89 -2.69
N ASN A 196 25.32 -28.65 -2.72
CA ASN A 196 26.20 -28.83 -3.89
C ASN A 196 25.87 -27.95 -5.11
N LEU A 197 25.10 -26.89 -4.94
CA LEU A 197 24.82 -25.87 -5.94
C LEU A 197 25.41 -24.52 -5.52
N ASN A 198 25.75 -23.71 -6.53
CA ASN A 198 26.34 -22.40 -6.36
C ASN A 198 25.27 -21.33 -6.63
N TYR A 199 25.04 -20.41 -5.70
CA TYR A 199 23.99 -19.40 -5.80
C TYR A 199 24.55 -17.98 -5.83
N VAL A 200 24.15 -17.20 -6.83
CA VAL A 200 24.43 -15.74 -6.87
C VAL A 200 23.39 -14.95 -6.05
N ILE A 201 22.21 -15.53 -5.84
CA ILE A 201 21.19 -15.05 -4.89
C ILE A 201 20.78 -16.25 -4.03
N GLN A 202 20.85 -16.13 -2.72
CA GLN A 202 20.36 -17.17 -1.80
C GLN A 202 19.37 -16.58 -0.80
N GLY A 203 18.18 -17.16 -0.76
CA GLY A 203 17.19 -16.95 0.29
C GLY A 203 17.49 -17.83 1.51
N ARG A 204 17.20 -17.31 2.70
CA ARG A 204 17.31 -18.02 3.97
C ARG A 204 16.11 -17.72 4.85
N ALA A 205 15.78 -18.68 5.71
CA ALA A 205 14.64 -18.56 6.61
C ALA A 205 14.86 -17.50 7.69
N LEU A 206 13.77 -16.86 8.11
CA LEU A 206 13.70 -16.17 9.39
C LEU A 206 13.16 -17.13 10.48
N PRO A 207 13.53 -16.95 11.76
CA PRO A 207 14.43 -15.92 12.29
C PRO A 207 15.93 -16.26 12.13
N PHE A 208 16.79 -15.25 12.32
CA PHE A 208 18.25 -15.46 12.41
C PHE A 208 18.62 -16.36 13.57
N THR A 209 19.60 -17.23 13.35
CA THR A 209 20.30 -17.94 14.42
C THR A 209 21.77 -17.50 14.44
N ASP A 210 22.33 -17.29 15.63
CA ASP A 210 23.74 -16.94 15.84
C ASP A 210 24.73 -18.04 15.38
N THR A 211 24.21 -19.24 15.16
CA THR A 211 24.91 -20.40 14.60
C THR A 211 24.80 -20.52 13.09
N ASP A 212 24.10 -19.59 12.40
CA ASP A 212 23.95 -19.68 10.95
C ASP A 212 25.28 -19.42 10.22
N ILE A 213 25.61 -20.31 9.29
CA ILE A 213 26.81 -20.25 8.45
C ILE A 213 26.37 -20.34 6.99
N VAL A 214 26.81 -19.36 6.19
CA VAL A 214 26.62 -19.35 4.74
C VAL A 214 27.99 -19.55 4.08
N PRO A 215 28.30 -20.76 3.59
CA PRO A 215 29.56 -21.02 2.90
C PRO A 215 29.61 -20.19 1.61
N LEU A 216 30.72 -19.47 1.41
CA LEU A 216 30.96 -18.67 0.21
C LEU A 216 32.07 -19.31 -0.63
N GLY A 217 31.94 -19.20 -1.95
CA GLY A 217 32.93 -19.65 -2.92
C GLY A 217 33.18 -18.58 -3.97
N TYR A 218 34.37 -18.61 -4.57
CA TYR A 218 34.70 -17.78 -5.71
C TYR A 218 35.60 -18.55 -6.68
N ARG A 219 35.56 -18.16 -7.96
CA ARG A 219 36.48 -18.61 -9.00
C ARG A 219 37.16 -17.38 -9.57
N SER A 220 38.49 -17.40 -9.73
CA SER A 220 39.23 -16.38 -10.46
C SER A 220 40.21 -17.02 -11.44
N THR A 221 40.37 -16.43 -12.61
CA THR A 221 41.46 -16.74 -13.56
C THR A 221 42.40 -15.55 -13.76
N ILE A 222 42.26 -14.51 -12.93
CA ILE A 222 43.01 -13.25 -12.96
C ILE A 222 43.57 -12.91 -11.59
#